data_AF-A0A0R3RCN4-F1
#
_entry.id   AF-A0A0R3RCN4-F1
#
_cell.length_a   1.000
_cell.length_b   1.000
_cell.length_c   1.000
_cell.angle_alpha   90.00
_cell.angle_beta   90.00
_cell.angle_gamma   90.00
#
_symmetry.space_group_name_H-M   'P 1'
#
loop_
_entity.id
_entity.type
_entity.pdbx_description
1 polymer ?
#
loop_
_entity_poly.entity_id
_entity_poly.type
_entity_poly.pdbx_seq_one_letter_code
_entity_poly.pdbx_strand_id
1 'polypeptide(L)'
;MQKSEKLNDGKNANLAQTSAKSAKVGMDLRASENDPCKQVFANRSVYLQKIRYYGFDMDFTLAIYKSPEYDILLYSNIINRLILLGYPEQLRCFPYEQDFVIRGLWFDRTFGNLLKVDGFGNILVGIHGYNYLRR
;
A
#
# COMPACT_ATOMS: atom_id res chain seq x y z
N MET A 1 69.63 43.51 29.54
CA MET A 1 70.07 42.54 30.57
C MET A 1 69.57 41.17 30.12
N GLN A 2 70.50 40.21 30.07
CA GLN A 2 70.42 38.77 29.74
C GLN A 2 69.14 38.05 30.27
N LYS A 3 68.64 36.88 29.82
CA LYS A 3 68.95 35.87 28.79
C LYS A 3 67.78 34.83 28.77
N SER A 4 67.44 34.34 27.57
CA SER A 4 67.25 32.93 27.14
C SER A 4 66.20 31.94 27.71
N GLU A 5 65.50 31.29 26.74
CA GLU A 5 65.29 29.82 26.55
C GLU A 5 64.22 29.10 27.41
N LYS A 6 63.31 28.20 26.95
CA LYS A 6 63.22 27.19 25.86
C LYS A 6 61.73 26.98 25.48
N LEU A 7 61.31 26.85 24.20
CA LEU A 7 61.31 25.69 23.27
C LEU A 7 60.22 24.60 23.52
N ASN A 8 59.57 24.21 22.40
CA ASN A 8 58.72 23.02 22.12
C ASN A 8 57.24 23.06 22.54
N ASP A 9 56.27 22.54 21.76
CA ASP A 9 56.29 21.86 20.46
C ASP A 9 54.88 21.82 19.85
N GLY A 10 54.83 21.85 18.51
CA GLY A 10 53.85 21.28 17.58
C GLY A 10 52.36 21.13 17.95
N LYS A 11 51.47 21.61 17.06
CA LYS A 11 51.00 20.82 15.90
C LYS A 11 49.95 21.59 15.08
N ASN A 12 50.14 21.50 13.76
CA ASN A 12 49.33 22.05 12.68
C ASN A 12 47.88 21.57 12.68
N ALA A 13 46.94 22.48 12.39
CA ALA A 13 45.62 22.14 11.87
C ALA A 13 45.56 22.56 10.39
N ASN A 14 45.76 21.59 9.50
CA ASN A 14 45.53 21.72 8.06
C ASN A 14 44.02 21.82 7.79
N LEU A 15 43.64 22.88 7.09
CA LEU A 15 42.30 23.10 6.56
C LEU A 15 42.12 22.21 5.31
N ALA A 16 41.63 20.99 5.49
CA ALA A 16 41.31 20.08 4.39
C ALA A 16 39.90 20.40 3.85
N GLN A 17 39.86 20.96 2.64
CA GLN A 17 38.66 21.10 1.82
C GLN A 17 38.03 19.72 1.63
N THR A 18 36.87 19.49 2.24
CA THR A 18 36.12 18.24 2.11
C THR A 18 35.18 18.36 0.91
N SER A 19 35.63 17.88 -0.24
CA SER A 19 34.78 17.65 -1.41
C SER A 19 33.85 16.47 -1.11
N ALA A 20 32.55 16.74 -1.05
CA ALA A 20 31.51 15.73 -0.93
C ALA A 20 31.51 14.86 -2.20
N LYS A 21 32.11 13.68 -2.12
CA LYS A 21 31.97 12.64 -3.14
C LYS A 21 30.49 12.26 -3.26
N SER A 22 29.87 12.62 -4.37
CA SER A 22 28.56 12.09 -4.78
C SER A 22 28.69 10.58 -4.92
N ALA A 23 28.11 9.85 -3.96
CA ALA A 23 28.03 8.40 -4.01
C ALA A 23 27.10 8.03 -5.18
N LYS A 24 27.67 7.51 -6.27
CA LYS A 24 26.91 6.72 -7.22
C LYS A 24 26.46 5.45 -6.50
N VAL A 25 25.25 5.48 -5.94
CA VAL A 25 24.54 4.26 -5.54
C VAL A 25 24.20 3.54 -6.85
N GLY A 26 25.10 2.68 -7.30
CA GLY A 26 24.78 1.69 -8.31
C GLY A 26 23.78 0.72 -7.68
N MET A 27 22.49 0.99 -7.83
CA MET A 27 21.46 -0.01 -7.56
C MET A 27 21.65 -1.13 -8.58
N ASP A 28 22.14 -2.28 -8.13
CA ASP A 28 22.09 -3.50 -8.92
C ASP A 28 20.63 -3.92 -9.07
N LEU A 29 20.01 -3.48 -10.16
CA LEU A 29 18.60 -3.75 -10.49
C LEU A 29 18.31 -5.26 -10.56
N ARG A 30 19.33 -6.10 -10.80
CA ARG A 30 19.15 -7.56 -10.95
C ARG A 30 18.98 -8.27 -9.61
N ALA A 31 19.56 -7.74 -8.53
CA ALA A 31 19.38 -8.30 -7.19
C ALA A 31 17.92 -8.18 -6.70
N SER A 32 17.17 -7.21 -7.25
CA SER A 32 15.75 -6.98 -7.00
C SER A 32 14.82 -7.95 -7.74
N GLU A 33 15.29 -8.67 -8.75
CA GLU A 33 14.42 -9.49 -9.63
C GLU A 33 13.95 -10.79 -8.96
N ASN A 34 14.60 -11.22 -7.88
CA ASN A 34 14.26 -12.45 -7.16
C ASN A 34 13.22 -12.24 -6.04
N ASP A 35 12.86 -10.99 -5.71
CA ASP A 35 11.81 -10.69 -4.74
C ASP A 35 10.43 -10.73 -5.45
N PRO A 36 9.54 -11.69 -5.13
CA PRO A 36 8.22 -11.78 -5.75
C PRO A 36 7.41 -10.49 -5.63
N CYS A 37 7.65 -9.68 -4.59
CA CYS A 37 6.95 -8.41 -4.36
C CYS A 37 7.35 -7.31 -5.35
N LYS A 38 8.45 -7.49 -6.11
CA LYS A 38 8.97 -6.50 -7.08
C LYS A 38 8.86 -6.97 -8.52
N GLN A 39 8.26 -8.14 -8.76
CA GLN A 39 8.10 -8.73 -10.08
C GLN A 39 6.86 -8.18 -10.80
N VAL A 40 6.93 -8.13 -12.13
CA VAL A 40 5.80 -7.83 -13.01
C VAL A 40 5.33 -9.13 -13.68
N PHE A 41 4.09 -9.53 -13.41
CA PHE A 41 3.51 -10.75 -13.97
C PHE A 41 2.86 -10.52 -15.34
N ALA A 42 2.93 -11.51 -16.23
CA ALA A 42 2.38 -11.42 -17.58
C ALA A 42 1.46 -12.61 -17.90
N ASN A 43 0.18 -12.33 -18.13
CA ASN A 43 -0.78 -13.33 -18.62
C ASN A 43 -0.62 -13.61 -20.13
N ARG A 44 -0.12 -12.62 -20.89
CA ARG A 44 0.16 -12.70 -22.33
C ARG A 44 1.48 -11.99 -22.63
N SER A 45 2.18 -12.41 -23.68
CA SER A 45 3.41 -11.77 -24.12
C SER A 45 3.17 -10.34 -24.60
N VAL A 46 3.96 -9.39 -24.11
CA VAL A 46 3.89 -7.96 -24.47
C VAL A 46 5.28 -7.46 -24.88
N TYR A 47 5.38 -6.85 -26.05
CA TYR A 47 6.63 -6.25 -26.54
C TYR A 47 6.68 -4.76 -26.15
N LEU A 48 7.29 -4.45 -25.00
CA LEU A 48 7.34 -3.10 -24.45
C LEU A 48 7.93 -2.06 -25.42
N GLN A 49 8.86 -2.46 -26.29
CA GLN A 49 9.45 -1.58 -27.31
C GLN A 49 8.43 -1.00 -28.30
N LYS A 50 7.28 -1.67 -28.51
CA LYS A 50 6.22 -1.20 -29.43
C LYS A 50 5.25 -0.21 -28.78
N ILE A 51 5.31 -0.04 -27.45
CA ILE A 51 4.39 0.83 -26.72
C ILE A 51 4.89 2.28 -26.82
N ARG A 52 4.03 3.18 -27.33
CA ARG A 52 4.36 4.61 -27.50
C ARG A 52 3.81 5.52 -26.41
N TYR A 53 2.75 5.09 -25.73
CA TYR A 53 2.04 5.89 -24.74
C TYR A 53 1.80 5.06 -23.49
N TYR A 54 1.96 5.71 -22.33
CA TYR A 54 1.72 5.12 -21.02
C TYR A 54 0.61 5.92 -20.35
N GLY A 55 -0.57 5.30 -20.21
CA GLY A 55 -1.69 5.87 -19.47
C GLY A 55 -1.66 5.39 -18.03
N PHE A 56 -1.97 6.28 -17.10
CA PHE A 56 -2.08 5.96 -15.67
C PHE A 56 -3.48 6.34 -15.19
N ASP A 57 -4.07 5.45 -14.39
CA ASP A 57 -5.20 5.79 -13.53
C ASP A 57 -4.69 6.42 -12.22
N MET A 58 -5.56 7.10 -11.47
CA MET A 58 -5.18 7.81 -10.25
C MET A 58 -5.36 6.93 -9.01
N ASP A 59 -6.60 6.64 -8.65
CA ASP A 59 -6.97 6.04 -7.37
C ASP A 59 -6.60 4.55 -7.34
N PHE A 60 -5.96 4.11 -6.26
CA PHE A 60 -5.38 2.76 -6.13
C PHE A 60 -4.34 2.37 -7.20
N THR A 61 -3.94 3.28 -8.09
CA THR A 61 -2.88 3.06 -9.08
C THR A 61 -1.66 3.94 -8.78
N LEU A 62 -1.78 5.26 -8.88
CA LEU A 62 -0.73 6.20 -8.47
C LEU A 62 -0.89 6.59 -7.00
N ALA A 63 -2.14 6.84 -6.57
CA ALA A 63 -2.49 7.17 -5.20
C ALA A 63 -2.97 5.89 -4.47
N ILE A 64 -2.04 5.18 -3.84
CA ILE A 64 -2.36 4.01 -3.02
C ILE A 64 -2.79 4.48 -1.64
N TYR A 65 -4.07 4.31 -1.32
CA TYR A 65 -4.60 4.60 0.00
C TYR A 65 -4.09 3.60 1.04
N LYS A 66 -3.86 4.10 2.26
CA LYS A 66 -3.40 3.27 3.38
C LYS A 66 -4.57 2.51 4.00
N SER A 67 -4.45 1.19 4.03
CA SER A 67 -5.32 0.30 4.78
C SER A 67 -4.70 0.05 6.16
N PRO A 68 -5.49 0.06 7.26
CA PRO A 68 -6.96 0.20 7.33
C PRO A 68 -7.50 1.62 7.46
N GLU A 69 -6.67 2.65 7.59
CA GLU A 69 -7.13 3.98 8.00
C GLU A 69 -8.14 4.60 7.01
N TYR A 70 -7.89 4.42 5.72
CA TYR A 70 -8.80 4.89 4.68
C TYR A 70 -10.15 4.16 4.71
N ASP A 71 -10.13 2.84 4.94
CA ASP A 71 -11.34 2.02 4.94
C ASP A 71 -12.23 2.33 6.15
N ILE A 72 -11.62 2.54 7.32
CA ILE A 72 -12.33 2.95 8.54
C ILE A 72 -12.99 4.33 8.33
N LEU A 73 -12.28 5.26 7.71
CA LEU A 73 -12.82 6.57 7.38
C LEU A 73 -14.03 6.44 6.44
N LEU A 74 -13.90 5.65 5.37
CA LEU A 74 -14.99 5.42 4.43
C LEU A 74 -16.20 4.78 5.12
N TYR A 75 -15.99 3.74 5.92
CA TYR A 75 -17.02 3.05 6.67
C TYR A 75 -17.79 4.01 7.60
N SER A 76 -17.07 4.81 8.40
CA SER A 76 -17.69 5.77 9.31
C SER A 76 -18.55 6.81 8.57
N ASN A 77 -18.08 7.29 7.42
CA ASN A 77 -18.82 8.23 6.58
C ASN A 77 -20.10 7.62 5.99
N ILE A 78 -20.04 6.35 5.56
CA ILE A 78 -21.21 5.62 5.05
C ILE A 78 -22.24 5.43 6.17
N ILE A 79 -21.84 4.99 7.36
CA ILE A 79 -22.75 4.81 8.50
C ILE A 79 -23.42 6.13 8.88
N ASN A 80 -22.65 7.23 8.97
CA ASN A 80 -23.21 8.55 9.22
C ASN A 80 -24.23 8.95 8.14
N ARG A 81 -23.95 8.67 6.86
CA ARG A 81 -24.87 8.97 5.77
C ARG A 81 -26.15 8.14 5.84
N LEU A 82 -26.07 6.86 6.18
CA LEU A 82 -27.24 5.99 6.33
C LEU A 82 -28.15 6.46 7.45
N ILE A 83 -27.58 6.84 8.59
CA ILE A 83 -28.32 7.40 9.73
C ILE A 83 -29.06 8.67 9.32
N LEU A 84 -28.40 9.58 8.58
CA LEU A 84 -29.03 10.79 8.06
C LEU A 84 -30.21 10.51 7.11
N LEU A 85 -30.23 9.34 6.45
CA LEU A 85 -31.34 8.91 5.60
C LEU A 85 -32.49 8.24 6.38
N GLY A 86 -32.35 8.08 7.70
CA GLY A 86 -33.38 7.52 8.58
C GLY A 86 -33.12 6.08 9.03
N TYR A 87 -31.93 5.52 8.81
CA TYR A 87 -31.56 4.23 9.39
C TYR A 87 -31.30 4.36 10.91
N PRO A 88 -31.39 3.26 11.68
CA PRO A 88 -31.24 3.29 13.13
C PRO A 88 -29.85 3.75 13.61
N GLU A 89 -29.80 4.55 14.69
CA GLU A 89 -28.56 5.08 15.27
C GLU A 89 -27.61 3.98 15.78
N GLN A 90 -28.16 2.81 16.11
CA GLN A 90 -27.45 1.62 16.56
C GLN A 90 -26.38 1.16 15.55
N LEU A 91 -26.47 1.58 14.29
CA LEU A 91 -25.46 1.30 13.28
C LEU A 91 -24.06 1.82 13.65
N ARG A 92 -23.96 2.87 14.48
CA ARG A 92 -22.66 3.37 14.97
C ARG A 92 -21.91 2.38 15.87
N CYS A 93 -22.63 1.44 16.48
CA CYS A 93 -22.04 0.47 17.40
C CYS A 93 -21.24 -0.62 16.68
N PHE A 94 -21.41 -0.77 15.37
CA PHE A 94 -20.70 -1.80 14.60
C PHE A 94 -19.32 -1.28 14.17
N PRO A 95 -18.22 -1.88 14.66
CA PRO A 95 -16.88 -1.53 14.22
C PRO A 95 -16.62 -2.00 12.77
N TYR A 96 -15.63 -1.39 12.12
CA TYR A 96 -15.13 -1.88 10.84
C TYR A 96 -14.25 -3.11 11.05
N GLU A 97 -14.60 -4.22 10.39
CA GLU A 97 -13.88 -5.49 10.46
C GLU A 97 -13.12 -5.75 9.15
N GLN A 98 -11.80 -5.51 9.16
CA GLN A 98 -10.96 -5.61 7.95
C GLN A 98 -10.92 -7.03 7.37
N ASP A 99 -10.93 -8.06 8.22
CA ASP A 99 -10.75 -9.45 7.79
C ASP A 99 -12.05 -10.11 7.32
N PHE A 100 -13.20 -9.45 7.46
CA PHE A 100 -14.49 -10.04 7.15
C PHE A 100 -14.76 -10.08 5.63
N VAL A 101 -14.47 -9.00 4.92
CA VAL A 101 -14.76 -8.89 3.49
C VAL A 101 -13.49 -9.02 2.65
N ILE A 102 -13.60 -9.76 1.56
CA ILE A 102 -12.55 -9.84 0.54
C ILE A 102 -13.04 -9.20 -0.76
N ARG A 103 -12.11 -8.66 -1.54
CA ARG A 103 -12.43 -8.08 -2.85
C ARG A 103 -12.98 -9.14 -3.80
N GLY A 104 -14.00 -8.79 -4.58
CA GLY A 104 -14.58 -9.65 -5.62
C GLY A 104 -15.75 -10.52 -5.17
N LEU A 105 -16.27 -10.30 -3.96
CA LEU A 105 -17.54 -10.90 -3.53
C LEU A 105 -18.73 -10.31 -4.28
N TRP A 106 -19.72 -11.14 -4.53
CA TRP A 106 -20.99 -10.78 -5.14
C TRP A 106 -22.02 -10.53 -4.05
N PHE A 107 -22.74 -9.41 -4.15
CA PHE A 107 -23.86 -9.12 -3.27
C PHE A 107 -25.18 -9.47 -3.95
N ASP A 108 -25.85 -10.49 -3.44
CA ASP A 108 -27.18 -10.86 -3.85
C ASP A 108 -28.21 -9.96 -3.15
N ARG A 109 -28.81 -9.05 -3.93
CA ARG A 109 -29.82 -8.12 -3.44
C ARG A 109 -31.15 -8.78 -3.09
N THR A 110 -31.43 -9.97 -3.61
CA THR A 110 -32.72 -10.65 -3.42
C THR A 110 -32.77 -11.29 -2.04
N PHE A 111 -31.71 -12.02 -1.68
CA PHE A 111 -31.63 -12.76 -0.42
C PHE A 111 -30.65 -12.15 0.59
N GLY A 112 -29.93 -11.09 0.23
CA GLY A 112 -28.98 -10.41 1.10
C GLY A 112 -27.70 -11.20 1.37
N ASN A 113 -27.27 -12.05 0.42
CA ASN A 113 -26.12 -12.93 0.59
C ASN A 113 -24.84 -12.32 0.01
N LEU A 114 -23.72 -12.58 0.67
CA LEU A 114 -22.38 -12.38 0.13
C LEU A 114 -21.88 -13.71 -0.44
N LEU A 115 -21.60 -13.73 -1.74
CA LEU A 115 -21.25 -14.94 -2.48
C LEU A 115 -19.85 -14.82 -3.06
N LYS A 116 -19.02 -15.84 -2.84
CA LYS A 116 -17.78 -16.06 -3.56
C LYS A 116 -18.07 -17.02 -4.70
N VAL A 117 -17.84 -16.58 -5.93
CA VAL A 117 -18.13 -17.34 -7.15
C VAL A 117 -16.87 -17.65 -7.92
N ASP A 118 -16.89 -18.73 -8.70
CA ASP A 118 -15.84 -19.05 -9.67
C ASP A 118 -16.04 -18.31 -11.01
N GLY A 119 -15.15 -18.55 -11.98
CA GLY A 119 -15.26 -17.97 -13.32
C GLY A 119 -16.44 -18.47 -14.16
N PHE A 120 -17.12 -19.54 -13.73
CA PHE A 120 -18.30 -20.12 -14.39
C PHE A 120 -19.61 -19.73 -13.70
N GLY A 121 -19.54 -19.01 -12.57
CA GLY A 121 -20.70 -18.60 -11.79
C GLY A 121 -21.16 -19.61 -10.73
N ASN A 122 -20.38 -20.66 -10.46
CA ASN A 122 -20.69 -21.58 -9.36
C ASN A 122 -20.37 -20.93 -8.01
N ILE A 123 -21.24 -21.15 -7.03
CA ILE A 123 -21.06 -20.64 -5.66
C ILE A 123 -20.04 -21.52 -4.94
N LEU A 124 -18.91 -20.92 -4.57
CA LEU A 124 -17.85 -21.55 -3.78
C LEU A 124 -18.14 -21.39 -2.27
N VAL A 125 -18.53 -20.18 -1.87
CA VAL A 125 -18.86 -19.83 -0.48
C VAL A 125 -20.04 -18.88 -0.51
N GLY A 126 -20.99 -19.06 0.39
CA GLY A 126 -22.08 -18.12 0.61
C GLY A 126 -22.19 -17.76 2.09
N ILE A 127 -22.46 -16.50 2.39
CA ILE A 127 -22.62 -16.00 3.75
C ILE A 127 -23.86 -15.10 3.78
N HIS A 128 -24.71 -15.28 4.80
CA HIS A 128 -25.81 -14.39 5.12
C HIS A 128 -25.53 -13.68 6.45
N GLY A 129 -25.28 -12.37 6.40
CA GLY A 129 -24.72 -11.65 7.55
C GLY A 129 -23.35 -12.23 7.93
N TYR A 130 -23.22 -12.81 9.13
CA TYR A 130 -22.02 -13.53 9.57
C TYR A 130 -22.17 -15.07 9.52
N ASN A 131 -23.30 -15.58 9.03
CA ASN A 131 -23.58 -17.01 9.01
C ASN A 131 -23.19 -17.62 7.66
N TYR A 132 -22.33 -18.63 7.69
CA TYR A 132 -22.00 -19.40 6.50
C TYR A 132 -23.21 -20.23 6.06
N LEU A 133 -23.56 -20.12 4.78
CA LEU A 133 -24.54 -20.98 4.15
C LEU A 133 -23.93 -22.38 4.02
N ARG A 134 -24.57 -23.36 4.64
CA ARG A 134 -24.16 -24.76 4.52
C ARG A 134 -24.54 -25.30 3.15
N ARG A 135 -23.70 -26.21 2.67
CA ARG A 135 -23.96 -26.99 1.45
C ARG A 135 -24.95 -28.11 1.72
#